data_AF-A0A832K2V5-F1
#
_entry.id   AF-A0A832K2V5-F1
#
_cell.length_a   1.000
_cell.length_b   1.000
_cell.length_c   1.000
_cell.angle_alpha   90.00
_cell.angle_beta   90.00
_cell.angle_gamma   90.00
#
_symmetry.space_group_name_H-M   'P 1'
#
loop_
_entity.id
_entity.type
_entity.pdbx_description
1 polymer ?
#
loop_
_entity_poly.entity_id
_entity_poly.type
_entity_poly.pdbx_seq_one_letter_code
_entity_poly.pdbx_strand_id
1 'polypeptide(L)'
;MYSEEVDLRSIPVSCTSHPIIKLKDTLRILVEKGVKEVRVFFRSEDIPENLVRVILSRHSYSVEELRRLNNGSILLIAKRSEK
;
A
#
# COMPACT_ATOMS: atom_id res chain seq x y z
N MET A 1 17.36 -0.42 -8.02
CA MET A 1 16.32 -0.84 -7.05
C MET A 1 14.98 -0.73 -7.74
N TYR A 2 14.17 -1.79 -7.77
CA TYR A 2 12.81 -1.76 -8.33
C TYR A 2 11.83 -1.34 -7.23
N SER A 3 11.32 -0.11 -7.33
CA SER A 3 10.31 0.47 -6.43
C SER A 3 9.05 0.83 -7.21
N GLU A 4 7.87 0.50 -6.68
CA GLU A 4 6.60 0.80 -7.33
C GLU A 4 5.68 1.63 -6.42
N GLU A 5 4.88 2.49 -7.04
CA GLU A 5 3.94 3.38 -6.34
C GLU A 5 2.50 2.87 -6.48
N VAL A 6 1.78 2.83 -5.36
CA VAL A 6 0.39 2.40 -5.29
C VAL A 6 -0.44 3.55 -4.73
N ASP A 7 -1.17 4.24 -5.60
CA ASP A 7 -2.08 5.32 -5.20
C ASP A 7 -3.51 4.80 -5.00
N LEU A 8 -3.97 4.91 -3.76
CA LEU A 8 -5.28 4.53 -3.27
C LEU A 8 -6.18 5.74 -2.97
N ARG A 9 -5.72 6.98 -3.22
CA ARG A 9 -6.46 8.22 -2.87
C ARG A 9 -7.57 8.58 -3.86
N SER A 10 -7.55 7.99 -5.05
CA SER A 10 -8.49 8.29 -6.13
C SER A 10 -9.04 6.98 -6.70
N ILE A 11 -10.01 6.41 -6.00
CA ILE A 11 -10.68 5.19 -6.45
C ILE A 11 -12.15 5.53 -6.71
N PRO A 12 -12.67 5.29 -7.92
CA PRO A 12 -14.06 5.60 -8.24
C PRO A 12 -15.01 4.87 -7.29
N VAL A 13 -16.07 5.55 -6.87
CA VAL A 13 -17.05 5.03 -5.92
C VAL A 13 -17.87 3.93 -6.60
N SER A 14 -17.45 2.69 -6.45
CA SER A 14 -18.27 1.51 -6.77
C SER A 14 -18.09 0.48 -5.66
N CYS A 15 -19.10 -0.35 -5.41
CA CYS A 15 -19.10 -1.32 -4.30
C CYS A 15 -17.95 -2.35 -4.37
N THR A 16 -17.30 -2.50 -5.53
CA THR A 16 -16.13 -3.36 -5.76
C THR A 16 -14.80 -2.60 -5.75
N SER A 17 -14.84 -1.27 -5.64
CA SER A 17 -13.69 -0.36 -5.69
C SER A 17 -13.17 0.04 -4.31
N HIS A 18 -13.22 -0.87 -3.33
CA HIS A 18 -12.66 -0.57 -2.02
C HIS A 18 -11.13 -0.49 -2.11
N PRO A 19 -10.48 0.57 -1.58
CA PRO A 19 -9.03 0.70 -1.57
C PRO A 19 -8.23 -0.50 -1.09
N ILE A 20 -8.81 -1.29 -0.19
CA ILE A 20 -8.22 -2.51 0.34
C ILE A 20 -8.14 -3.62 -0.72
N ILE A 21 -9.17 -3.78 -1.55
CA ILE A 21 -9.19 -4.78 -2.61
C ILE A 21 -8.11 -4.44 -3.64
N LYS A 22 -8.09 -3.18 -4.10
CA LYS A 22 -7.07 -2.67 -5.01
C LYS A 22 -5.65 -2.87 -4.46
N LEU A 23 -5.43 -2.58 -3.17
CA LEU A 23 -4.14 -2.79 -2.52
C LEU A 23 -3.72 -4.27 -2.54
N LYS A 24 -4.62 -5.19 -2.16
CA LYS A 24 -4.31 -6.64 -2.17
C LYS A 24 -3.97 -7.15 -3.56
N ASP A 25 -4.78 -6.81 -4.56
CA ASP A 25 -4.56 -7.27 -5.94
C ASP A 25 -3.26 -6.70 -6.52
N THR A 26 -2.99 -5.41 -6.27
CA THR A 26 -1.75 -4.76 -6.69
C THR A 26 -0.54 -5.42 -6.03
N LEU A 27 -0.56 -5.63 -4.70
CA LEU A 27 0.56 -6.24 -4.00
C LEU A 27 0.86 -7.66 -4.50
N ARG A 28 -0.15 -8.46 -4.83
CA ARG A 28 0.07 -9.79 -5.44
C ARG A 28 0.87 -9.68 -6.74
N ILE A 29 0.48 -8.78 -7.64
CA ILE A 29 1.18 -8.54 -8.90
C ILE A 29 2.62 -8.04 -8.66
N LEU A 30 2.82 -7.12 -7.70
CA LEU A 30 4.15 -6.60 -7.35
C LEU A 30 5.07 -7.70 -6.79
N VAL A 31 4.51 -8.61 -5.99
CA VAL A 31 5.22 -9.78 -5.46
C VAL A 31 5.67 -10.71 -6.57
N GLU A 32 4.78 -11.02 -7.53
CA GLU A 32 5.09 -11.84 -8.71
C GLU A 32 6.17 -11.21 -9.60
N LYS A 33 6.17 -9.87 -9.70
CA LYS A 33 7.19 -9.10 -10.43
C LYS A 33 8.53 -8.95 -9.69
N GLY A 34 8.64 -9.42 -8.44
CA GLY A 34 9.87 -9.31 -7.66
C GLY A 34 10.20 -7.89 -7.18
N VAL A 35 9.19 -7.03 -7.03
CA VAL A 35 9.37 -5.65 -6.52
C VAL A 35 9.86 -5.70 -5.08
N LYS A 36 10.87 -4.87 -4.76
CA LYS A 36 11.54 -4.88 -3.44
C LYS A 36 11.10 -3.74 -2.53
N GLU A 37 10.58 -2.65 -3.10
CA GLU A 37 10.07 -1.51 -2.35
C GLU A 37 8.71 -1.09 -2.91
N VAL A 38 7.75 -0.81 -2.03
CA VAL A 38 6.45 -0.30 -2.40
C VAL A 38 6.16 0.98 -1.63
N ARG A 39 5.61 1.98 -2.34
CA ARG A 39 5.17 3.26 -1.78
C ARG A 39 3.66 3.34 -1.90
N VAL A 40 2.96 3.28 -0.77
CA VAL A 40 1.50 3.28 -0.73
C VAL A 40 1.01 4.65 -0.31
N PHE A 41 0.21 5.28 -1.15
CA PHE A 41 -0.47 6.54 -0.85
C PHE A 41 -1.94 6.27 -0.56
N PHE A 42 -2.41 6.66 0.61
CA PHE A 42 -3.82 6.48 1.00
C PHE A 42 -4.26 7.61 1.92
N ARG A 43 -5.57 7.78 2.12
CA ARG A 43 -6.09 8.70 3.14
C ARG A 43 -6.48 7.92 4.39
N SER A 44 -6.18 8.48 5.55
CA SER A 44 -6.51 7.86 6.84
C SER A 44 -8.02 7.72 7.09
N GLU A 45 -8.82 8.56 6.43
CA GLU A 45 -10.29 8.51 6.44
C GLU A 45 -10.85 7.31 5.65
N ASP A 46 -10.19 6.91 4.57
CA ASP A 46 -10.62 5.81 3.70
C ASP A 46 -10.12 4.45 4.21
N ILE A 47 -8.90 4.44 4.76
CA ILE A 47 -8.23 3.22 5.22
C ILE A 47 -7.46 3.49 6.52
N PRO A 48 -7.73 2.72 7.59
CA PRO A 48 -6.89 2.74 8.78
C PRO A 48 -5.45 2.31 8.47
N GLU A 49 -4.47 3.06 8.97
CA GLU A 49 -3.03 2.76 8.81
C GLU A 49 -2.68 1.32 9.22
N ASN A 50 -3.21 0.87 10.36
CA ASN A 50 -2.97 -0.47 10.87
C ASN A 50 -3.40 -1.57 9.88
N LEU A 51 -4.48 -1.33 9.12
CA LEU A 51 -4.96 -2.28 8.13
C LEU A 51 -3.98 -2.37 6.94
N VAL A 52 -3.45 -1.23 6.48
CA VAL A 52 -2.43 -1.19 5.43
C VAL A 52 -1.16 -1.95 5.88
N ARG A 53 -0.70 -1.72 7.11
CA ARG A 53 0.45 -2.43 7.71
C ARG A 53 0.25 -3.94 7.73
N VAL A 54 -0.93 -4.40 8.16
CA VAL A 54 -1.27 -5.84 8.21
C VAL A 54 -1.27 -6.45 6.81
N ILE A 55 -1.84 -5.76 5.81
CA ILE A 55 -1.90 -6.26 4.43
C ILE A 55 -0.50 -6.36 3.82
N LEU A 56 0.35 -5.36 4.04
CA LEU A 56 1.74 -5.36 3.57
C LEU A 56 2.54 -6.51 4.20
N SER A 57 2.40 -6.71 5.52
CA SER A 57 3.06 -7.79 6.24
C SER A 57 2.66 -9.18 5.72
N ARG A 58 1.38 -9.38 5.35
CA ARG A 58 0.91 -10.62 4.71
C ARG A 58 1.56 -10.90 3.36
N HIS A 59 2.10 -9.88 2.69
CA HIS A 59 2.81 -10.00 1.41
C HIS A 59 4.34 -9.91 1.59
N SER A 60 4.86 -10.16 2.80
CA SER A 60 6.28 -10.10 3.13
C SER A 60 6.90 -8.69 2.97
N TYR A 61 6.10 -7.63 3.04
CA TYR A 61 6.58 -6.27 3.12
C TYR A 61 6.60 -5.77 4.57
N SER A 62 7.76 -5.29 5.01
CA SER A 62 7.98 -4.64 6.29
C SER A 62 7.93 -3.13 6.11
N VAL A 63 7.17 -2.45 6.97
CA VAL A 63 7.02 -0.98 6.89
C VAL A 63 8.27 -0.32 7.46
N GLU A 64 8.97 0.42 6.62
CA GLU A 64 10.20 1.12 6.99
C GLU A 64 9.90 2.56 7.41
N GLU A 65 8.96 3.20 6.71
CA GLU A 65 8.69 4.61 6.91
C GLU A 65 7.21 4.93 6.72
N LEU A 66 6.73 5.85 7.54
CA LEU A 66 5.40 6.44 7.41
C LEU A 66 5.49 7.96 7.50
N ARG A 67 4.99 8.63 6.46
CA ARG A 67 4.93 10.10 6.38
C ARG A 67 3.49 10.55 6.22
N ARG A 68 3.05 11.45 7.10
CA ARG A 68 1.79 12.17 6.91
C ARG A 68 2.02 13.28 5.88
N LEU A 69 1.20 13.28 4.85
CA LEU A 69 1.17 14.31 3.81
C LEU A 69 0.05 15.31 4.12
N ASN A 70 -0.01 16.37 3.34
CA ASN A 70 -1.07 17.38 3.45
C ASN A 70 -2.45 16.73 3.22
N ASN A 71 -3.51 17.33 3.79
CA ASN A 71 -4.91 16.95 3.57
C ASN A 71 -5.24 15.50 3.99
N GLY A 72 -4.69 15.00 5.10
CA GLY A 72 -5.05 13.69 5.66
C GLY A 72 -4.52 12.48 4.88
N SER A 73 -3.71 12.73 3.84
CA SER A 73 -3.02 11.69 3.07
C SER A 73 -1.81 11.14 3.83
N ILE A 74 -1.48 9.88 3.62
CA ILE A 74 -0.35 9.17 4.22
C ILE A 74 0.43 8.50 3.09
N LEU A 75 1.76 8.65 3.13
CA LEU A 75 2.71 7.84 2.40
C LEU A 75 3.28 6.79 3.35
N LEU A 76 3.17 5.52 2.97
CA LEU A 76 3.79 4.40 3.67
C LEU A 76 4.78 3.72 2.72
N ILE A 77 6.04 3.65 3.14
CA ILE A 77 7.11 2.97 2.40
C ILE A 77 7.38 1.64 3.08
N ALA A 78 7.30 0.56 2.31
CA ALA A 78 7.57 -0.77 2.81
C ALA A 78 8.56 -1.50 1.91
N LYS A 79 9.46 -2.26 2.52
CA LYS A 79 10.46 -3.07 1.82
C LYS A 79 10.14 -4.54 1.98
N ARG A 80 10.32 -5.29 0.91
CA ARG A 80 10.12 -6.74 0.92
C ARG A 80 11.25 -7.38 1.70
N SER A 81 10.89 -8.08 2.76
CA SER A 81 11.82 -8.98 3.46
C SER A 81 11.89 -10.27 2.66
N GLU A 82 13.05 -10.56 2.09
CA GLU A 82 13.36 -11.89 1.54
C GLU A 82 13.47 -12.83 2.76
N LYS A 83 12.36 -13.48 3.12
CA LYS A 83 12.34 -14.56 4.10
C LYS A 83 12.64 -15.88 3.42
#